data_AF-A0A8J7UFE4-F1
#
_entry.id   AF-A0A8J7UFE4-F1
#
_cell.length_a   1.000
_cell.length_b   1.000
_cell.length_c   1.000
_cell.angle_alpha   90.00
_cell.angle_beta   90.00
_cell.angle_gamma   90.00
#
_symmetry.space_group_name_H-M   'P 1'
#
loop_
_entity.id
_entity.type
_entity.pdbx_description
1 polymer ?
#
loop_
_entity_poly.entity_id
_entity_poly.type
_entity_poly.pdbx_seq_one_letter_code
_entity_poly.pdbx_strand_id
1 'polypeptide(L)'
;MASATATAKPISASLKAKKQKDPNSRGSRAFAYAQKIGKSLFLPIAILPFAGILLGIGSSFTNATTIAAYGLEGILHPGSLLYSVMLLFAGAGNIIFGNLAFIFALAVGMGMAKKEKPVAALSSGIFYMIMLITMGILIEIT
;
A
#
# COMPACT_ATOMS: atom_id res chain seq x y z
N MET A 1 -66.23 -23.49 -5.55
CA MET A 1 -65.29 -23.86 -4.47
C MET A 1 -64.79 -25.26 -4.81
N ALA A 2 -63.55 -25.57 -5.16
CA ALA A 2 -62.27 -25.03 -4.72
C ALA A 2 -61.30 -24.78 -5.89
N SER A 3 -60.54 -23.70 -5.75
CA SER A 3 -59.44 -23.27 -6.61
C SER A 3 -58.23 -24.16 -6.39
N ALA A 4 -57.83 -24.95 -7.39
CA ALA A 4 -56.52 -25.59 -7.44
C ALA A 4 -55.58 -24.70 -8.26
N THR A 5 -55.01 -23.72 -7.56
CA THR A 5 -53.94 -22.84 -8.04
C THR A 5 -52.70 -23.70 -8.29
N ALA A 6 -52.53 -24.20 -9.52
CA ALA A 6 -51.28 -24.80 -9.97
C ALA A 6 -50.25 -23.68 -10.18
N THR A 7 -49.60 -23.32 -9.08
CA THR A 7 -48.48 -22.40 -8.99
C THR A 7 -47.40 -22.77 -10.00
N ALA A 8 -47.10 -21.83 -10.90
CA ALA A 8 -45.93 -21.86 -11.76
C ALA A 8 -44.67 -22.09 -10.91
N LYS A 9 -44.01 -23.24 -11.12
CA LYS A 9 -42.68 -23.53 -10.60
C LYS A 9 -41.73 -22.42 -11.10
N PRO A 10 -41.02 -21.68 -10.23
CA PRO A 10 -40.31 -20.50 -10.66
C PRO A 10 -39.06 -20.91 -11.47
N ILE A 11 -39.08 -20.54 -12.76
CA ILE A 11 -37.96 -20.68 -13.71
C ILE A 11 -36.67 -19.99 -13.18
N SER A 12 -36.79 -19.11 -12.18
CA SER A 12 -35.66 -18.45 -11.50
C SER A 12 -34.76 -19.40 -10.69
N ALA A 13 -35.24 -20.61 -10.33
CA ALA A 13 -34.43 -21.59 -9.58
C ALA A 13 -33.38 -22.27 -10.48
N SER A 14 -33.67 -22.49 -11.77
CA SER A 14 -32.76 -23.14 -12.71
C SER A 14 -31.70 -22.18 -13.30
N LEU A 15 -31.92 -20.86 -13.21
CA LEU A 15 -30.98 -19.85 -13.71
C LEU A 15 -29.85 -19.50 -12.72
N LYS A 16 -30.03 -19.76 -11.42
CA LYS A 16 -28.94 -19.59 -10.43
C LYS A 16 -27.89 -20.70 -10.49
N ALA A 17 -28.18 -21.85 -11.10
CA ALA A 17 -27.27 -22.99 -11.18
C ALA A 17 -26.21 -22.86 -12.28
N LYS A 18 -26.32 -21.91 -13.22
CA LYS A 18 -25.41 -21.80 -14.38
C LYS A 18 -24.41 -20.63 -14.30
N LYS A 19 -24.06 -20.18 -13.09
CA LYS A 19 -22.88 -19.31 -12.87
C LYS A 19 -21.78 -20.01 -12.08
N GLN A 20 -21.71 -21.33 -12.22
CA GLN A 20 -20.52 -22.11 -11.90
C GLN A 20 -19.50 -21.87 -13.01
N LYS A 21 -18.77 -20.75 -12.92
CA LYS A 21 -17.64 -20.43 -13.79
C LYS A 21 -16.60 -21.55 -13.64
N ASP A 22 -16.22 -22.12 -14.78
CA ASP A 22 -15.46 -23.36 -14.91
C ASP A 22 -14.24 -23.44 -13.97
N PRO A 23 -14.12 -24.48 -13.13
CA PRO A 23 -13.04 -24.58 -12.15
C PRO A 23 -11.67 -24.87 -12.77
N ASN A 24 -11.54 -25.04 -14.09
CA ASN A 24 -10.30 -25.47 -14.76
C ASN A 24 -9.83 -24.61 -15.95
N SER A 25 -10.11 -23.30 -15.92
CA SER A 25 -9.41 -22.33 -16.77
C SER A 25 -8.10 -21.91 -16.07
N ARG A 26 -6.95 -22.42 -16.53
CA ARG A 26 -5.63 -22.04 -15.99
C ARG A 26 -5.42 -20.51 -15.98
N GLY A 27 -5.97 -19.81 -16.97
CA GLY A 27 -6.01 -18.35 -17.00
C GLY A 27 -6.80 -17.73 -15.85
N SER A 28 -7.99 -18.25 -15.54
CA SER A 28 -8.84 -17.69 -14.48
C SER A 28 -8.20 -17.72 -13.09
N ARG A 29 -7.37 -18.74 -12.80
CA ARG A 29 -6.65 -18.82 -11.52
C ARG A 29 -5.49 -17.83 -11.45
N ALA A 30 -4.69 -17.71 -12.51
CA ALA A 30 -3.61 -16.71 -12.58
C ALA A 30 -4.14 -15.28 -12.48
N PHE A 31 -5.23 -14.97 -13.19
CA PHE A 31 -5.93 -13.68 -13.08
C PHE A 31 -6.47 -13.42 -11.68
N ALA A 32 -7.00 -14.44 -11.00
CA ALA A 32 -7.47 -14.30 -9.61
C ALA A 32 -6.31 -13.99 -8.64
N TYR A 33 -5.12 -14.58 -8.83
CA TYR A 33 -3.94 -14.26 -8.05
C TYR A 33 -3.40 -12.86 -8.35
N ALA A 34 -3.32 -12.46 -9.62
CA ALA A 34 -2.92 -11.12 -10.02
C ALA A 34 -3.85 -10.04 -9.44
N GLN A 35 -5.17 -10.29 -9.43
CA GLN A 35 -6.14 -9.40 -8.81
C GLN A 35 -5.95 -9.31 -7.29
N LYS A 36 -5.59 -10.42 -6.62
CA LYS A 36 -5.30 -10.44 -5.19
C LYS A 36 -4.04 -9.63 -4.85
N ILE A 37 -2.98 -9.77 -5.66
CA ILE A 37 -1.76 -8.97 -5.54
C ILE A 37 -2.10 -7.49 -5.73
N GLY A 38 -2.85 -7.13 -6.79
CA GLY A 38 -3.26 -5.74 -7.04
C GLY A 38 -4.02 -5.12 -5.87
N LYS A 39 -4.90 -5.88 -5.20
CA LYS A 39 -5.58 -5.43 -3.97
C LYS A 39 -4.62 -5.23 -2.80
N SER A 40 -3.59 -6.06 -2.66
CA SER A 40 -2.59 -5.91 -1.59
C SER A 40 -1.70 -4.68 -1.77
N LEU A 41 -1.39 -4.34 -3.03
CA LEU A 41 -0.60 -3.16 -3.40
C LEU A 41 -1.37 -1.85 -3.19
N PHE A 42 -2.70 -1.89 -3.11
CA PHE A 42 -3.50 -0.69 -2.85
C PHE A 42 -3.30 -0.12 -1.44
N LEU A 43 -3.03 -0.97 -0.45
CA LEU A 43 -2.93 -0.55 0.95
C LEU A 43 -1.83 0.52 1.19
N PRO A 44 -0.59 0.36 0.68
CA PRO A 44 0.42 1.41 0.72
C PRO A 44 0.09 2.63 -0.15
N ILE A 45 -0.53 2.42 -1.32
CA ILE A 45 -0.86 3.51 -2.24
C ILE A 45 -1.86 4.49 -1.60
N ALA A 46 -2.75 4.00 -0.73
CA ALA A 46 -3.71 4.83 -0.03
C ALA A 46 -3.07 5.85 0.94
N ILE A 47 -1.86 5.59 1.45
CA ILE A 47 -1.17 6.51 2.38
C ILE A 47 -0.22 7.48 1.67
N LEU A 48 0.14 7.18 0.42
CA LEU A 48 1.08 7.98 -0.38
C LEU A 48 0.67 9.47 -0.55
N PRO A 49 -0.62 9.82 -0.74
CA PRO A 49 -1.04 11.22 -0.87
C PRO A 49 -0.74 12.04 0.39
N PHE A 50 -0.98 11.46 1.57
CA PHE A 50 -0.69 12.12 2.83
C PHE A 50 0.81 12.33 3.02
N ALA A 51 1.63 11.31 2.73
CA ALA A 51 3.08 11.43 2.76
C ALA A 51 3.58 12.53 1.79
N GLY A 52 2.99 12.62 0.61
CA GLY A 52 3.33 13.61 -0.42
C GLY A 52 3.00 15.03 0.00
N ILE A 53 1.82 15.27 0.57
CA ILE A 53 1.44 16.60 1.10
C ILE A 53 2.36 16.99 2.24
N LEU A 54 2.64 16.06 3.16
CA LEU A 54 3.51 16.31 4.31
C LEU A 54 4.94 16.67 3.90
N LEU A 55 5.51 15.90 2.97
CA LEU A 55 6.83 16.16 2.42
C LEU A 55 6.85 17.45 1.60
N GLY A 56 5.82 17.71 0.79
CA GLY A 56 5.72 18.89 -0.06
C GLY A 56 5.67 20.19 0.76
N ILE A 57 4.81 20.23 1.79
CA ILE A 57 4.73 21.37 2.71
C ILE A 57 6.01 21.43 3.57
N GLY A 58 6.46 20.33 4.16
CA GLY A 58 7.69 20.32 4.95
C GLY A 58 8.90 20.85 4.16
N SER A 59 9.18 20.29 3.00
CA SER A 59 10.35 20.64 2.18
C SER A 59 10.30 22.05 1.60
N SER A 60 9.12 22.56 1.25
CA SER A 60 8.96 23.90 0.66
C SER A 60 9.27 25.01 1.65
N PHE A 61 9.02 24.77 2.94
CA PHE A 61 9.22 25.73 4.01
C PHE A 61 10.49 25.46 4.86
N THR A 62 11.21 24.35 4.65
CA THR A 62 12.50 24.03 5.33
C THR A 62 13.75 24.32 4.51
N ASN A 63 13.62 24.70 3.23
CA ASN A 63 14.77 24.92 2.34
C ASN A 63 15.42 26.29 2.58
N ALA A 64 16.72 26.33 2.84
CA ALA A 64 17.48 27.52 3.26
C ALA A 64 17.37 28.70 2.28
N THR A 65 17.20 28.43 0.99
CA THR A 65 16.99 29.43 -0.06
C THR A 65 15.59 30.06 -0.03
N THR A 66 14.56 29.37 0.47
CA THR A 66 13.20 29.93 0.62
C THR A 66 13.10 30.83 1.87
N ILE A 67 13.81 30.47 2.94
CA ILE A 67 13.91 31.28 4.17
C ILE A 67 14.60 32.61 3.88
N ALA A 68 15.66 32.57 3.07
CA ALA A 68 16.37 33.75 2.58
C ALA A 68 15.55 34.56 1.54
N ALA A 69 14.79 33.90 0.65
CA ALA A 69 13.99 34.57 -0.38
C ALA A 69 12.71 35.26 0.14
N TYR A 70 12.13 34.78 1.26
CA TYR A 70 10.91 35.36 1.87
C TYR A 70 11.18 36.40 2.97
N GLY A 71 12.45 36.76 3.23
CA GLY A 71 12.80 37.80 4.20
C GLY A 71 12.41 37.50 5.65
N LEU A 72 12.27 36.20 6.00
CA LEU A 72 11.77 35.74 7.30
C LEU A 72 12.89 35.32 8.26
N GLU A 73 14.06 35.96 8.15
CA GLU A 73 15.21 35.74 9.02
C GLU A 73 14.89 36.00 10.50
N GLY A 74 13.84 36.74 10.86
CA GLY A 74 13.51 37.02 12.27
C GLY A 74 12.79 35.92 13.05
N ILE A 75 12.08 34.99 12.39
CA ILE A 75 11.18 34.00 13.04
C ILE A 75 11.51 32.55 12.68
N LEU A 76 12.16 32.34 11.53
CA LEU A 76 12.49 31.02 11.01
C LEU A 76 14.02 30.80 11.00
N HIS A 77 14.67 31.09 12.12
CA HIS A 77 16.08 30.76 12.35
C HIS A 77 16.28 29.24 12.47
N PRO A 78 17.49 28.71 12.15
CA PRO A 78 17.90 27.37 12.54
C PRO A 78 17.88 27.27 14.07
N GLY A 79 16.82 26.65 14.61
CA GLY A 79 16.60 26.54 16.07
C GLY A 79 15.30 27.14 16.59
N SER A 80 14.47 27.78 15.76
CA SER A 80 13.11 28.14 16.17
C SER A 80 12.20 26.91 16.19
N LEU A 81 11.28 26.83 17.17
CA LEU A 81 10.33 25.71 17.29
C LEU A 81 9.57 25.47 15.98
N LEU A 82 9.25 26.53 15.24
CA LEU A 82 8.51 26.44 13.99
C LEU A 82 9.34 25.79 12.87
N TYR A 83 10.64 26.07 12.80
CA TYR A 83 11.56 25.42 11.86
C TYR A 83 11.71 23.93 12.19
N SER A 84 11.88 23.58 13.48
CA SER A 84 11.99 22.18 13.91
C SER A 84 10.71 21.38 13.64
N VAL A 85 9.54 21.98 13.84
CA VAL A 85 8.24 21.35 13.52
C VAL A 85 8.10 21.13 12.01
N MET A 86 8.52 22.10 11.19
CA MET A 86 8.47 21.98 9.73
C MET A 86 9.45 20.93 9.19
N LEU A 87 10.65 20.87 9.77
CA LEU A 87 11.66 19.84 9.49
C LEU A 87 11.14 18.45 9.88
N LEU A 88 10.41 18.35 11.00
CA LEU A 88 9.78 17.12 11.43
C LEU A 88 8.72 16.65 10.42
N PHE A 89 7.91 17.57 9.87
CA PHE A 89 6.96 17.24 8.81
C PHE A 89 7.65 16.74 7.53
N ALA A 90 8.72 17.40 7.10
CA ALA A 90 9.52 16.97 5.95
C ALA A 90 10.13 15.57 6.19
N GLY A 91 10.74 15.36 7.37
CA GLY A 91 11.34 14.08 7.76
C GLY A 91 10.32 12.95 7.87
N ALA A 92 9.13 13.23 8.42
CA ALA A 92 8.04 12.26 8.53
C ALA A 92 7.54 11.81 7.15
N GLY A 93 7.38 12.73 6.21
CA GLY A 93 7.02 12.39 4.83
C GLY A 93 8.13 11.61 4.12
N ASN A 94 9.39 12.02 4.30
CA ASN A 94 10.54 11.37 3.67
C ASN A 94 10.75 9.92 4.13
N ILE A 95 10.52 9.60 5.40
CA ILE A 95 10.63 8.22 5.92
C ILE A 95 9.71 7.24 5.18
N ILE A 96 8.50 7.68 4.81
CA ILE A 96 7.52 6.84 4.11
C ILE A 96 8.00 6.55 2.69
N PHE A 97 8.49 7.56 1.97
CA PHE A 97 9.02 7.38 0.62
C PHE A 97 10.36 6.64 0.59
N GLY A 98 11.25 6.92 1.54
CA GLY A 98 12.56 6.27 1.66
C GLY A 98 12.46 4.78 1.99
N ASN A 99 11.42 4.37 2.72
CA ASN A 99 11.17 2.96 3.06
C ASN A 99 10.00 2.36 2.29
N LEU A 100 9.61 2.95 1.15
CA LEU A 100 8.43 2.55 0.40
C LEU A 100 8.47 1.06 0.01
N ALA A 101 9.63 0.59 -0.45
CA ALA A 101 9.81 -0.81 -0.83
C ALA A 101 9.58 -1.78 0.35
N PHE A 102 10.02 -1.41 1.56
CA PHE A 102 9.78 -2.21 2.76
C PHE A 102 8.28 -2.24 3.12
N ILE A 103 7.60 -1.09 3.08
CA ILE A 103 6.14 -1.01 3.34
C ILE A 103 5.36 -1.86 2.33
N PHE A 104 5.76 -1.83 1.06
CA PHE A 104 5.17 -2.66 0.01
C PHE A 104 5.40 -4.15 0.24
N ALA A 105 6.60 -4.57 0.68
CA ALA A 105 6.88 -5.97 0.99
C ALA A 105 5.99 -6.50 2.13
N LEU A 106 5.77 -5.70 3.18
CA LEU A 106 4.85 -6.02 4.27
C LEU A 106 3.40 -6.17 3.78
N ALA A 107 2.94 -5.21 2.96
CA ALA A 107 1.57 -5.20 2.44
C ALA A 107 1.29 -6.37 1.49
N VAL A 108 2.23 -6.73 0.61
CA VAL A 108 2.10 -7.88 -0.30
C VAL A 108 2.05 -9.19 0.49
N GLY A 109 2.94 -9.37 1.47
CA GLY A 109 2.93 -10.55 2.34
C GLY A 109 1.60 -10.70 3.09
N MET A 110 1.13 -9.62 3.71
CA MET A 110 -0.14 -9.60 4.43
C MET A 110 -1.36 -9.81 3.51
N GLY A 111 -1.38 -9.17 2.34
CA GLY A 111 -2.51 -9.23 1.42
C GLY A 111 -2.63 -10.56 0.67
N MET A 112 -1.52 -11.29 0.51
CA MET A 112 -1.52 -12.62 -0.09
C MET A 112 -1.81 -13.75 0.91
N ALA A 113 -1.57 -13.53 2.20
CA ALA A 113 -1.88 -14.50 3.25
C ALA A 113 -3.38 -14.85 3.30
N LYS A 114 -3.68 -16.13 3.52
CA LYS A 114 -5.07 -16.62 3.73
C LYS A 114 -5.38 -16.81 5.21
N LYS A 115 -4.37 -17.11 6.02
CA LYS A 115 -4.40 -17.32 7.47
C LYS A 115 -3.17 -16.66 8.08
N GLU A 116 -3.19 -16.33 9.36
CA GLU A 116 -2.04 -15.75 10.09
C GLU A 116 -1.41 -14.53 9.40
N LYS A 117 -2.24 -13.54 9.03
CA LYS A 117 -1.78 -12.28 8.40
C LYS A 117 -0.63 -11.58 9.14
N PRO A 118 -0.57 -11.57 10.50
CA PRO A 118 0.54 -10.96 11.22
C PRO A 118 1.87 -11.68 10.98
N VAL A 119 1.87 -13.02 11.01
CA VAL A 119 3.08 -13.84 10.80
C VAL A 119 3.59 -13.67 9.36
N ALA A 120 2.68 -13.62 8.39
CA ALA A 120 3.03 -13.38 6.99
C ALA A 120 3.68 -12.00 6.77
N ALA A 121 3.20 -10.97 7.46
CA ALA A 121 3.80 -9.64 7.41
C ALA A 121 5.21 -9.64 8.02
N LEU A 122 5.41 -10.24 9.20
CA LEU A 122 6.73 -10.34 9.81
C LEU A 122 7.72 -11.10 8.93
N SER A 123 7.29 -12.24 8.36
CA SER A 123 8.14 -13.04 7.46
C SER A 123 8.55 -12.27 6.21
N SER A 124 7.62 -11.52 5.58
CA SER A 124 7.97 -10.75 4.38
C SER A 124 8.91 -9.58 4.69
N GLY A 125 8.77 -8.94 5.85
CA GLY A 125 9.69 -7.90 6.32
C GLY A 125 11.12 -8.42 6.51
N ILE A 126 11.27 -9.58 7.15
CA ILE A 126 12.58 -10.23 7.33
C ILE A 126 13.18 -10.63 5.99
N PHE A 127 12.39 -11.24 5.11
CA PHE A 127 12.85 -11.67 3.79
C PHE A 127 13.30 -10.51 2.91
N TYR A 128 12.62 -9.36 2.99
CA TYR A 128 13.03 -8.14 2.30
C TYR A 128 14.43 -7.67 2.75
N MET A 129 14.71 -7.67 4.06
CA MET A 129 16.03 -7.27 4.56
C MET A 129 17.13 -8.27 4.14
N ILE A 130 16.86 -9.57 4.23
CA ILE A 130 17.80 -10.61 3.78
C ILE A 130 18.11 -10.41 2.29
N MET A 131 17.09 -10.20 1.47
CA MET A 131 17.27 -9.94 0.03
C MET A 131 18.15 -8.71 -0.22
N LEU A 132 17.96 -7.63 0.53
CA LEU A 132 18.74 -6.40 0.37
C LEU A 132 20.23 -6.63 0.73
N ILE A 133 20.50 -7.35 1.81
CA ILE A 133 21.87 -7.69 2.24
C ILE A 133 22.52 -8.64 1.24
N THR A 134 21.82 -9.69 0.79
CA THR A 134 22.33 -10.64 -0.20
C THR A 134 22.72 -9.95 -1.49
N MET A 135 21.92 -8.99 -1.97
CA MET A 135 22.25 -8.20 -3.15
C MET A 135 23.47 -7.31 -2.92
N GLY A 136 23.60 -6.70 -1.73
CA GLY A 136 24.81 -5.94 -1.37
C GLY A 136 26.08 -6.80 -1.41
N ILE A 137 26.04 -7.99 -0.80
CA ILE A 137 27.17 -8.94 -0.78
C ILE A 137 27.51 -9.43 -2.19
N LEU A 138 26.49 -9.72 -3.03
CA LEU A 138 26.73 -10.20 -4.39
C LEU A 138 27.43 -9.16 -5.27
N ILE A 139 27.12 -7.87 -5.06
CA ILE A 139 27.78 -6.76 -5.75
C ILE A 139 29.24 -6.59 -5.28
N GLU A 140 29.56 -6.86 -4.02
CA GLU A 140 30.94 -6.78 -3.53
C GLU A 140 31.83 -7.93 -4.02
N ILE A 141 31.23 -9.10 -4.30
CA ILE A 141 31.95 -10.31 -4.72
C ILE A 141 32.19 -10.37 -6.24
N THR A 142 31.40 -9.65 -7.05
CA THR A 142 31.46 -9.68 -8.52
C THR A 142 32.15 -8.44 -9.07
#